data_AF-A0A1F8FYE8-F1
#
_entry.id   AF-A0A1F8FYE8-F1
#
_cell.length_a   1.000
_cell.length_b   1.000
_cell.length_c   1.000
_cell.angle_alpha   90.00
_cell.angle_beta   90.00
_cell.angle_gamma   90.00
#
_symmetry.space_group_name_H-M   'P 1'
#
loop_
_entity.id
_entity.type
_entity.pdbx_description
1 polymer ?
#
loop_
_entity_poly.entity_id
_entity_poly.type
_entity_poly.pdbx_seq_one_letter_code
_entity_poly.pdbx_strand_id
1 'polypeptide(L)'
;MVAVIVAIIGFFDATYLTIQGLSNAVPPCAVGDCEQVLTSKFAYVGSVPIAAFGILYYAAVILLLVLFMATQQSRPLRWFWYLSIAGFAASVWLVFAQAVLLKAFCQYCLLSAATSTALFAIGIKTRRI
;
A
#
# COMPACT_ATOMS: atom_id res chain seq x y z
N MET A 1 5.98 -16.63 -5.00
CA MET A 1 4.96 -16.34 -6.05
C MET A 1 3.81 -15.50 -5.52
N VAL A 2 3.11 -15.91 -4.45
CA VAL A 2 1.96 -15.16 -3.88
C VAL A 2 2.27 -13.67 -3.59
N ALA A 3 3.43 -13.37 -3.00
CA ALA A 3 3.80 -11.97 -2.70
C ALA A 3 3.93 -11.07 -3.95
N VAL A 4 4.34 -11.62 -5.09
CA VAL A 4 4.45 -10.85 -6.35
C VAL A 4 3.06 -10.49 -6.87
N ILE A 5 2.12 -11.43 -6.82
CA ILE A 5 0.73 -11.20 -7.23
C ILE A 5 0.09 -10.10 -6.36
N VAL A 6 0.27 -10.19 -5.04
CA VAL A 6 -0.25 -9.20 -4.08
C VAL A 6 0.37 -7.82 -4.33
N ALA A 7 1.67 -7.75 -4.62
CA ALA A 7 2.33 -6.49 -4.91
C ALA A 7 1.87 -5.87 -6.24
N ILE A 8 1.59 -6.67 -7.27
CA ILE A 8 1.03 -6.19 -8.55
C ILE A 8 -0.37 -5.63 -8.35
N ILE A 9 -1.22 -6.33 -7.57
CA ILE A 9 -2.57 -5.84 -7.24
C ILE A 9 -2.48 -4.50 -6.51
N GLY A 10 -1.61 -4.39 -5.50
CA GLY A 10 -1.39 -3.15 -4.76
C GLY A 10 -0.81 -2.02 -5.62
N PHE A 11 0.04 -2.35 -6.60
CA PHE A 11 0.57 -1.37 -7.54
C PHE A 11 -0.53 -0.81 -8.46
N PHE A 12 -1.41 -1.67 -8.97
CA PHE A 12 -2.56 -1.27 -9.77
C PHE A 12 -3.54 -0.40 -8.96
N ASP A 13 -3.82 -0.80 -7.73
CA ASP A 13 -4.64 -0.04 -6.78
C ASP A 13 -4.07 1.37 -6.55
N ALA A 14 -2.78 1.46 -6.21
CA ALA A 14 -2.09 2.73 -5.99
C ALA A 14 -2.04 3.61 -7.25
N THR A 15 -1.84 3.01 -8.42
CA THR A 15 -1.85 3.72 -9.71
C THR A 15 -3.24 4.27 -10.01
N TYR A 16 -4.27 3.44 -9.85
CA TYR A 16 -5.67 3.82 -10.05
C TYR A 16 -6.07 4.97 -9.13
N LEU A 17 -5.69 4.90 -7.85
CA LEU A 17 -5.96 5.94 -6.86
C LEU A 17 -5.18 7.23 -7.15
N THR A 18 -3.95 7.12 -7.67
CA THR A 18 -3.14 8.27 -8.08
C THR A 18 -3.81 9.03 -9.23
N ILE A 19 -4.28 8.32 -10.26
CA ILE A 19 -4.98 8.93 -11.40
C ILE A 19 -6.24 9.65 -10.92
N GLN A 20 -7.05 9.01 -10.08
CA GLN A 20 -8.27 9.64 -9.55
C GLN A 20 -7.99 10.83 -8.64
N GLY A 21 -6.96 10.75 -7.79
CA GLY A 21 -6.51 11.88 -6.98
C GLY A 21 -6.01 13.07 -7.81
N LEU A 22 -5.45 12.82 -9.00
CA LEU A 22 -5.07 13.88 -9.95
C LEU A 22 -6.27 14.43 -10.73
N SER A 23 -7.22 13.57 -11.12
CA SER A 23 -8.42 13.96 -11.86
C SER A 23 -9.53 14.55 -10.99
N ASN A 24 -9.38 14.58 -9.65
CA ASN A 24 -10.48 14.84 -8.71
C ASN A 24 -11.75 14.03 -9.03
N ALA A 25 -11.56 12.86 -9.66
CA ALA A 25 -12.65 12.01 -10.09
C ALA A 25 -13.02 11.09 -8.94
N VAL A 26 -14.30 11.01 -8.62
CA VAL A 26 -14.81 10.21 -7.51
C VAL A 26 -14.72 8.73 -7.90
N PRO A 27 -14.01 7.88 -7.12
CA PRO A 27 -13.98 6.46 -7.38
C PRO A 27 -15.35 5.83 -7.18
N PRO A 28 -15.77 4.88 -8.02
CA PRO A 28 -16.97 4.09 -7.76
C PRO A 28 -16.72 3.22 -6.52
N CYS A 29 -17.16 3.69 -5.35
CA CYS A 29 -17.04 2.95 -4.10
C CYS A 29 -18.32 2.18 -3.80
N ALA A 30 -18.17 0.87 -3.64
CA ALA A 30 -19.28 -0.03 -3.30
C ALA A 30 -19.69 0.07 -1.82
N VAL A 31 -18.74 0.39 -0.93
CA VAL A 31 -18.95 0.49 0.51
C VAL A 31 -18.09 1.62 1.08
N GLY A 32 -18.72 2.59 1.76
CA GLY A 32 -18.06 3.72 2.42
C GLY A 32 -18.01 5.02 1.59
N ASP A 33 -17.42 6.06 2.18
CA ASP A 33 -17.42 7.44 1.67
C ASP A 33 -16.03 7.81 1.12
N CYS A 34 -15.65 7.17 0.02
CA CYS A 34 -14.33 7.38 -0.60
C CYS A 34 -14.13 8.80 -1.12
N GLU A 35 -15.22 9.48 -1.53
CA GLU A 35 -15.17 10.87 -1.98
C GLU A 35 -14.62 11.76 -0.86
N GLN A 36 -15.19 11.64 0.33
CA GLN A 36 -14.75 12.37 1.52
C GLN A 36 -13.31 12.04 1.89
N VAL A 37 -12.87 10.79 1.69
CA VAL A 37 -11.48 10.38 1.94
C VAL A 37 -10.51 11.00 0.93
N LEU A 38 -10.81 10.90 -0.37
CA LEU A 38 -9.93 11.41 -1.44
C LEU A 38 -9.89 12.94 -1.50
N THR A 39 -10.97 13.63 -1.19
CA THR A 39 -10.99 15.11 -1.17
C THR A 39 -10.41 15.70 0.11
N SER A 40 -10.13 14.87 1.12
CA SER A 40 -9.57 15.35 2.39
C SER A 40 -8.12 15.81 2.27
N LYS A 41 -7.72 16.68 3.19
CA LYS A 41 -6.33 17.10 3.39
C LYS A 41 -5.37 15.94 3.73
N PHE A 42 -5.89 14.76 4.07
CA PHE A 42 -5.11 13.56 4.38
C PHE A 42 -4.86 12.67 3.17
N ALA A 43 -5.54 12.89 2.04
CA ALA A 43 -5.21 12.20 0.80
C ALA A 43 -3.98 12.81 0.11
N TYR A 44 -3.63 14.06 0.46
CA TYR A 44 -2.54 14.82 -0.12
C TYR A 44 -1.50 15.18 0.94
N VAL A 45 -0.23 14.86 0.65
CA VAL A 45 0.90 15.44 1.39
C VAL A 45 1.40 16.62 0.58
N GLY A 46 0.94 17.82 0.96
CA GLY A 46 1.18 19.04 0.19
C GLY A 46 0.38 19.05 -1.11
N SER A 47 1.06 18.83 -2.24
CA SER A 47 0.49 18.73 -3.59
C SER A 47 0.48 17.30 -4.15
N VAL A 48 1.05 16.33 -3.44
CA VAL A 48 1.24 14.97 -3.95
C VAL A 48 0.28 14.00 -3.25
N PRO A 49 -0.52 13.23 -4.01
CA PRO A 49 -1.40 12.23 -3.42
C PRO A 49 -0.57 11.13 -2.73
N ILE A 50 -0.99 10.71 -1.54
CA ILE A 50 -0.36 9.61 -0.77
C ILE A 50 -0.30 8.31 -1.58
N ALA A 51 -1.20 8.13 -2.54
CA ALA A 51 -1.18 7.02 -3.49
C ALA A 51 0.16 6.91 -4.25
N ALA A 52 0.82 8.04 -4.55
CA ALA A 52 2.13 8.03 -5.22
C ALA A 52 3.23 7.42 -4.34
N PHE A 53 3.17 7.62 -3.02
CA PHE A 53 4.06 6.93 -2.08
C PHE A 53 3.79 5.43 -2.03
N GLY A 54 2.51 5.03 -2.19
CA GLY A 54 2.11 3.63 -2.36
C GLY A 54 2.75 2.98 -3.59
N ILE A 55 2.77 3.68 -4.73
CA ILE A 55 3.45 3.21 -5.96
C ILE A 55 4.93 2.93 -5.70
N LEU A 56 5.64 3.87 -5.08
CA LEU A 56 7.06 3.72 -4.74
C LEU A 56 7.28 2.53 -3.80
N TYR A 57 6.40 2.35 -2.82
CA TYR A 57 6.46 1.23 -1.89
C TYR A 57 6.30 -0.12 -2.62
N TYR A 58 5.24 -0.29 -3.41
CA TYR A 58 5.01 -1.54 -4.14
C TYR A 58 6.11 -1.81 -5.17
N ALA A 59 6.61 -0.78 -5.85
CA ALA A 59 7.74 -0.92 -6.77
C ALA A 59 9.00 -1.44 -6.05
N ALA A 60 9.35 -0.87 -4.89
CA ALA A 60 10.49 -1.31 -4.10
C ALA A 60 10.32 -2.76 -3.60
N VAL A 61 9.12 -3.12 -3.15
CA VAL A 61 8.76 -4.48 -2.72
C VAL A 61 8.96 -5.48 -3.87
N ILE A 62 8.46 -5.18 -5.08
CA ILE A 62 8.64 -6.04 -6.26
C ILE A 62 10.12 -6.21 -6.59
N LEU A 63 10.89 -5.12 -6.59
CA LEU A 63 12.32 -5.13 -6.91
C LEU A 63 13.12 -6.01 -5.94
N LEU A 64 12.81 -5.92 -4.64
CA LEU A 64 13.40 -6.77 -3.59
C LEU A 64 13.03 -8.25 -3.76
N LEU A 65 11.79 -8.55 -4.11
CA LEU A 65 11.33 -9.92 -4.39
C LEU A 65 12.05 -10.54 -5.58
N VAL A 66 12.20 -9.78 -6.67
CA VAL A 66 12.93 -10.22 -7.88
C VAL A 66 14.41 -10.43 -7.56
N LEU A 67 15.03 -9.49 -6.85
CA LEU A 67 16.43 -9.61 -6.40
C LEU A 67 16.66 -10.85 -5.54
N PHE A 68 15.74 -11.15 -4.60
CA PHE A 68 15.81 -12.34 -3.77
C PHE A 68 15.74 -13.63 -4.61
N MET A 69 14.84 -13.70 -5.60
CA MET A 69 14.78 -14.84 -6.52
C MET A 69 16.04 -14.99 -7.37
N ALA A 70 16.63 -13.89 -7.82
CA ALA A 70 17.81 -13.90 -8.70
C ALA A 70 19.13 -14.21 -7.97
N THR A 71 19.29 -13.73 -6.72
CA THR A 71 20.58 -13.85 -5.99
C THR A 71 20.56 -14.87 -4.85
N GLN A 72 19.38 -15.29 -4.37
CA GLN A 72 19.21 -16.13 -3.17
C GLN A 72 19.97 -15.64 -1.91
N GLN A 73 20.40 -14.37 -1.89
CA GLN A 73 21.12 -13.81 -0.76
C GLN A 73 20.17 -13.37 0.36
N SER A 74 20.64 -13.43 1.60
CA SER A 74 19.89 -13.03 2.81
C SER A 74 19.76 -11.50 2.99
N ARG A 75 20.57 -10.70 2.27
CA ARG A 75 20.53 -9.23 2.30
C ARG A 75 19.19 -8.63 1.84
N PRO A 76 18.63 -8.95 0.67
CA PRO A 76 17.33 -8.43 0.22
C PRO A 76 16.19 -8.80 1.17
N LEU A 77 16.28 -9.93 1.86
CA LEU A 77 15.29 -10.34 2.86
C LEU A 77 15.20 -9.37 4.04
N ARG A 78 16.35 -8.85 4.49
CA ARG A 78 16.40 -7.88 5.60
C ARG A 78 15.75 -6.55 5.19
N TRP A 79 16.03 -6.06 3.98
CA TRP A 79 15.40 -4.86 3.43
C TRP A 79 13.89 -5.03 3.22
N PHE A 80 13.47 -6.18 2.69
CA PHE A 80 12.05 -6.53 2.58
C PHE A 80 11.33 -6.47 3.93
N TRP A 81 12.01 -6.89 4.99
CA TRP A 81 11.48 -6.87 6.35
C TRP A 81 11.27 -5.43 6.87
N TYR A 82 12.25 -4.54 6.65
CA TYR A 82 12.12 -3.12 6.99
C TYR A 82 10.98 -2.46 6.20
N LEU A 83 10.88 -2.74 4.89
CA LEU A 83 9.77 -2.23 4.10
C LEU A 83 8.43 -2.76 4.60
N SER A 84 8.31 -4.06 4.89
CA SER A 84 7.04 -4.61 5.35
C SER A 84 6.60 -4.00 6.70
N ILE A 85 7.53 -3.68 7.61
CA ILE A 85 7.21 -2.92 8.82
C ILE A 85 6.72 -1.52 8.47
N ALA A 86 7.42 -0.82 7.57
CA ALA A 86 7.02 0.52 7.15
C ALA A 86 5.63 0.52 6.50
N GLY A 87 5.32 -0.46 5.65
CA GLY A 87 4.01 -0.63 5.04
C GLY A 87 2.91 -0.97 6.05
N PHE A 88 3.22 -1.79 7.06
CA PHE A 88 2.28 -2.09 8.14
C PHE A 88 2.03 -0.85 9.02
N ALA A 89 3.08 -0.12 9.39
CA ALA A 89 2.96 1.14 10.15
C ALA A 89 2.17 2.19 9.37
N ALA A 90 2.43 2.33 8.07
CA ALA A 90 1.65 3.22 7.19
C ALA A 90 0.19 2.79 7.10
N SER A 91 -0.10 1.49 7.03
CA SER A 91 -1.47 0.96 7.02
C SER A 91 -2.21 1.30 8.32
N VAL A 92 -1.57 1.10 9.48
CA VAL A 92 -2.14 1.47 10.79
C VAL A 92 -2.40 2.96 10.86
N TRP A 93 -1.46 3.79 10.39
CA TRP A 93 -1.63 5.24 10.36
C TRP A 93 -2.79 5.66 9.46
N LEU A 94 -2.94 5.06 8.28
CA LEU A 94 -4.03 5.35 7.35
C LEU A 94 -5.40 4.93 7.89
N VAL A 95 -5.48 3.78 8.57
CA VAL A 95 -6.72 3.33 9.24
C VAL A 95 -7.07 4.27 10.40
N PHE A 96 -6.07 4.69 11.18
CA PHE A 96 -6.25 5.64 12.26
C PHE A 96 -6.74 7.00 11.74
N ALA A 97 -6.15 7.50 10.65
CA ALA A 97 -6.58 8.74 9.99
C ALA A 97 -8.04 8.65 9.49
N GLN A 98 -8.40 7.55 8.84
CA GLN A 98 -9.78 7.30 8.38
C GLN A 98 -10.79 7.29 9.55
N ALA A 99 -10.49 6.55 10.62
CA ALA A 99 -11.41 6.37 11.74
C ALA A 99 -11.56 7.62 12.62
N VAL A 100 -10.44 8.29 12.93
CA VAL A 100 -10.42 9.39 13.90
C VAL A 100 -10.67 10.74 13.25
N LEU A 101 -10.07 11.00 12.08
CA LEU A 101 -10.12 12.33 11.47
C LEU A 101 -11.28 12.48 10.49
N LEU A 102 -11.55 11.45 9.68
CA LEU A 102 -12.59 11.52 8.66
C LEU A 102 -13.90 10.87 9.08
N LYS A 103 -13.87 9.88 9.98
CA LYS A 103 -15.01 8.99 10.29
C LYS A 103 -15.63 8.35 9.04
N ALA A 104 -14.81 8.19 7.99
CA ALA A 104 -15.19 7.62 6.71
C ALA A 104 -14.19 6.53 6.34
N PHE A 105 -14.69 5.44 5.74
CA PHE A 105 -13.88 4.32 5.31
C PHE A 105 -13.77 4.30 3.78
N CYS A 106 -12.56 4.12 3.27
CA CYS A 106 -12.32 3.94 1.84
C CYS A 106 -11.97 2.49 1.54
N GLN A 107 -12.76 1.83 0.68
CA GLN A 107 -12.56 0.43 0.32
C GLN A 107 -11.17 0.18 -0.29
N TYR A 108 -10.69 1.08 -1.15
CA TYR A 108 -9.36 0.97 -1.76
C TYR A 108 -8.23 1.08 -0.74
N CYS A 109 -8.33 2.03 0.22
CA CYS A 109 -7.35 2.14 1.30
C CYS A 109 -7.35 0.90 2.21
N LEU A 110 -8.52 0.31 2.49
CA LEU A 110 -8.60 -0.97 3.20
C LEU A 110 -7.98 -2.11 2.38
N LEU A 111 -8.20 -2.13 1.06
CA LEU A 111 -7.59 -3.11 0.17
C LEU A 111 -6.06 -3.03 0.24
N SER A 112 -5.50 -1.81 0.16
CA SER A 112 -4.06 -1.55 0.27
C SER A 112 -3.51 -1.89 1.66
N ALA A 113 -4.29 -1.71 2.73
CA ALA A 113 -3.91 -2.15 4.08
C ALA A 113 -3.88 -3.69 4.17
N ALA A 114 -4.84 -4.37 3.55
CA ALA A 114 -4.91 -5.83 3.51
C ALA A 114 -3.74 -6.42 2.71
N THR A 115 -3.41 -5.87 1.54
CA THR A 115 -2.25 -6.31 0.73
C THR A 115 -0.93 -6.07 1.45
N SER A 116 -0.75 -4.93 2.13
CA SER A 116 0.44 -4.63 2.93
C SER A 116 0.59 -5.60 4.12
N THR A 117 -0.52 -5.92 4.78
CA THR A 117 -0.54 -6.90 5.89
C THR A 117 -0.24 -8.30 5.38
N ALA A 118 -0.79 -8.69 4.22
CA ALA A 118 -0.50 -9.97 3.58
C ALA A 118 0.99 -10.07 3.18
N LEU A 119 1.57 -9.00 2.63
CA LEU A 119 3.00 -8.91 2.32
C LEU A 119 3.87 -9.08 3.57
N PHE A 120 3.50 -8.45 4.68
CA PHE A 120 4.19 -8.60 5.97
C PHE A 120 4.12 -10.03 6.50
N ALA A 121 2.94 -10.68 6.45
CA ALA A 121 2.76 -12.07 6.86
C ALA A 121 3.62 -13.02 6.01
N ILE A 122 3.69 -12.80 4.70
CA ILE A 122 4.54 -13.60 3.80
C ILE A 122 6.02 -13.33 4.10
N GLY A 123 6.42 -12.09 4.36
CA GLY A 123 7.79 -11.72 4.74
C GLY A 123 8.26 -12.42 6.01
N ILE A 124 7.41 -12.51 7.03
CA ILE A 124 7.69 -13.28 8.25
C ILE A 124 7.89 -14.76 7.92
N LYS A 125 7.04 -15.33 7.07
CA LYS A 125 7.11 -16.76 6.71
C LYS A 125 8.39 -17.07 5.91
N THR A 126 8.80 -16.19 5.01
CA THR A 126 10.05 -16.32 4.24
C THR A 126 11.29 -16.22 5.13
N ARG A 127 11.25 -15.44 6.22
CA ARG A 127 12.37 -15.33 7.17
C ARG A 127 12.59 -16.58 8.05
N ARG A 128 11.64 -17.52 8.05
CA ARG A 128 11.69 -18.77 8.83
C ARG A 128 12.26 -19.97 8.07
N ILE A 129 12.53 -19.81 6.77
CA ILE A 129 13.22 -20.78 5.91
C ILE A 129 14.68 -20.37 5.85
#